data_AF-A0A936E3Z7-F1
#
_entry.id   AF-A0A936E3Z7-F1
#
_cell.length_a   1.000
_cell.length_b   1.000
_cell.length_c   1.000
_cell.angle_alpha   90.00
_cell.angle_beta   90.00
_cell.angle_gamma   90.00
#
_symmetry.space_group_name_H-M   'P 1'
#
loop_
_entity.id
_entity.type
_entity.pdbx_description
1 polymer ?
#
loop_
_entity_poly.entity_id
_entity_poly.type
_entity_poly.pdbx_seq_one_letter_code
_entity_poly.pdbx_strand_id
1 'polypeptide(L)'
;MRKLISWIAVGILLIFVPLGSWFYLKQGLDYRKNALEELKPKDNLDSIPDSLNVFKYKTTLLVLKENEKILNSCDLIYDQFKDAFTFQIVGNINKPYAIPFSHKILSSLKGGNASFAIIDTSLQVRNLYSTETKDLKKMVEHLAIVIPRIKEKDIKTK
;
A
#
# COMPACT_ATOMS: atom_id res chain seq x y z
N MET A 1 4.12 12.96 53.62
CA MET A 1 5.01 12.56 52.50
C MET A 1 4.32 11.72 51.42
N ARG A 2 3.52 10.69 51.74
CA ARG A 2 2.83 9.85 50.72
C ARG A 2 1.98 10.64 49.70
N LYS A 3 1.26 11.67 50.15
CA LYS A 3 0.48 12.57 49.27
C LYS A 3 1.37 13.39 48.32
N LEU A 4 2.52 13.88 48.78
CA LEU A 4 3.45 14.68 47.97
C LEU A 4 4.07 13.83 46.86
N ILE A 5 4.51 12.61 47.18
CA ILE A 5 5.04 11.64 46.20
C ILE A 5 3.96 11.30 45.16
N SER A 6 2.71 11.09 45.59
CA SER A 6 1.60 10.84 44.68
C SER A 6 1.34 12.02 43.74
N TRP A 7 1.39 13.26 44.24
CA TRP A 7 1.22 14.46 43.41
C TRP A 7 2.36 14.63 42.40
N ILE A 8 3.60 14.34 42.80
CA ILE A 8 4.75 14.36 41.89
C ILE A 8 4.61 13.29 40.81
N ALA A 9 4.22 12.06 41.17
CA ALA A 9 4.01 10.97 40.22
C ALA A 9 2.91 11.31 39.20
N VAL A 10 1.80 11.90 39.65
CA VAL A 10 0.73 12.38 38.76
C VAL A 10 1.23 13.51 37.86
N GLY A 11 2.02 14.46 38.39
CA GLY A 11 2.63 15.52 37.60
C GLY A 11 3.55 14.98 36.50
N ILE A 12 4.40 14.01 36.80
CA ILE A 12 5.26 13.32 35.83
C ILE A 12 4.39 12.62 34.78
N LEU A 13 3.38 11.86 35.19
CA LEU A 13 2.50 11.15 34.27
C LEU A 13 1.79 12.12 33.31
N LEU A 14 1.27 13.23 33.83
CA LEU A 14 0.60 14.27 33.05
C LEU A 14 1.52 15.03 32.09
N ILE A 15 2.84 14.91 32.22
CA ILE A 15 3.80 15.52 31.30
C ILE A 15 4.33 14.48 30.31
N PHE A 16 4.85 13.36 30.81
CA PHE A 16 5.52 12.36 29.98
C PHE A 16 4.56 11.56 29.09
N VAL A 17 3.35 11.25 29.57
CA VAL A 17 2.37 10.52 28.75
C VAL A 17 1.92 11.35 27.53
N PRO A 18 1.47 12.61 27.68
CA PRO A 18 1.08 13.39 26.50
C PRO A 18 2.26 13.71 25.60
N LEU A 19 3.46 14.00 26.13
CA LEU A 19 4.64 14.22 25.30
C LEU A 19 5.05 12.97 24.52
N GLY A 20 5.07 11.80 25.17
CA GLY A 20 5.37 10.53 24.53
C GLY A 20 4.34 10.16 23.47
N SER A 21 3.04 10.34 23.78
CA SER A 21 1.95 10.13 22.81
C SER A 21 2.07 11.05 21.61
N TRP A 22 2.34 12.34 21.83
CA TRP A 22 2.53 13.30 20.75
C TRP A 22 3.70 12.93 19.84
N PHE A 23 4.85 12.54 20.42
CA PHE A 23 6.01 12.12 19.64
C PHE A 23 5.71 10.89 18.77
N TYR A 24 5.06 9.88 19.33
CA TYR A 24 4.66 8.68 18.60
C TYR A 24 3.66 8.99 17.47
N LEU A 25 2.65 9.81 17.73
CA LEU A 25 1.66 10.21 16.74
C LEU A 25 2.30 11.05 15.62
N LYS A 26 3.23 11.94 15.96
CA LYS A 26 3.98 12.73 14.97
C LYS A 26 4.79 11.82 14.04
N GLN A 27 5.46 10.80 14.58
CA GLN A 27 6.21 9.83 13.77
C GLN A 27 5.31 9.09 12.76
N GLY A 28 4.15 8.61 13.21
CA GLY A 28 3.18 7.95 12.34
C GLY A 28 2.60 8.88 11.26
N LEU A 29 2.36 10.15 11.62
CA LEU A 29 1.90 11.18 10.69
C LEU A 29 2.94 11.47 9.60
N ASP A 30 4.19 11.71 10.00
CA ASP A 30 5.29 12.01 9.08
C ASP A 30 5.57 10.81 8.15
N TYR A 31 5.49 9.60 8.69
CA TYR A 31 5.56 8.37 7.89
C TYR A 31 4.46 8.32 6.81
N ARG A 32 3.19 8.57 7.17
CA ARG A 32 2.09 8.60 6.16
C ARG A 32 2.27 9.71 5.13
N LYS A 33 2.76 10.89 5.54
CA LYS A 33 3.02 11.99 4.61
C LYS A 33 4.07 11.59 3.58
N ASN A 34 5.18 11.02 4.02
CA ASN A 34 6.26 10.57 3.13
C ASN A 34 5.77 9.48 2.17
N ALA A 35 5.00 8.50 2.65
CA ALA A 35 4.42 7.47 1.80
C ALA A 35 3.46 8.06 0.75
N LEU A 36 2.63 9.05 1.12
CA LEU A 36 1.77 9.77 0.18
C LEU A 36 2.58 10.56 -0.86
N GLU A 37 3.72 11.14 -0.47
CA GLU A 37 4.62 11.80 -1.42
C GLU A 37 5.21 10.81 -2.44
N GLU A 38 5.64 9.63 -1.98
CA GLU A 38 6.13 8.55 -2.86
C GLU A 38 5.04 7.97 -3.78
N LEU A 39 3.76 8.14 -3.41
CA LEU A 39 2.56 7.65 -4.10
C LEU A 39 1.87 8.70 -4.99
N LYS A 40 2.49 9.88 -5.18
CA LYS A 40 2.01 10.85 -6.18
C LYS A 40 1.94 10.16 -7.56
N PRO A 41 0.91 10.44 -8.39
CA PRO A 41 0.80 9.86 -9.73
C PRO A 41 2.09 10.06 -10.54
N LYS A 42 2.68 8.97 -11.04
CA LYS A 42 3.92 9.02 -11.82
C LYS A 42 3.67 8.91 -13.31
N ASP A 43 2.65 8.16 -13.68
CA ASP A 43 2.27 7.93 -15.07
C ASP A 43 0.77 7.66 -15.18
N ASN A 44 0.19 7.98 -16.32
CA ASN A 44 -1.22 7.77 -16.61
C ASN A 44 -1.40 6.74 -17.73
N LEU A 45 -2.12 5.66 -17.43
CA LEU A 45 -2.41 4.60 -18.39
C LEU A 45 -3.60 4.91 -19.30
N ASP A 46 -4.34 6.01 -19.11
CA ASP A 46 -5.54 6.37 -19.89
C ASP A 46 -5.34 6.42 -21.41
N SER A 47 -4.10 6.47 -21.89
CA SER A 47 -3.75 6.50 -23.33
C SER A 47 -3.69 5.13 -24.02
N ILE A 48 -3.85 4.02 -23.29
CA ILE A 48 -3.69 2.64 -23.82
C ILE A 48 -5.07 1.99 -24.09
N PRO A 49 -5.27 1.26 -25.22
CA PRO A 49 -6.59 0.81 -25.69
C PRO A 49 -7.31 -0.16 -24.75
N ASP A 50 -8.59 -0.46 -25.03
CA ASP A 50 -9.61 -1.33 -24.37
C ASP A 50 -9.14 -2.50 -23.47
N SER A 51 -7.92 -2.99 -23.66
CA SER A 51 -7.19 -3.90 -22.78
C SER A 51 -7.06 -3.45 -21.31
N LEU A 52 -7.27 -2.16 -20.98
CA LEU A 52 -7.19 -1.66 -19.60
C LEU A 52 -8.47 -1.84 -18.77
N ASN A 53 -9.56 -2.35 -19.34
CA ASN A 53 -10.79 -2.60 -18.60
C ASN A 53 -10.58 -3.48 -17.36
N VAL A 54 -9.55 -4.35 -17.39
CA VAL A 54 -9.16 -5.19 -16.25
C VAL A 54 -8.74 -4.35 -15.04
N PHE A 55 -8.10 -3.20 -15.23
CA PHE A 55 -7.57 -2.35 -14.14
C PHE A 55 -8.60 -1.35 -13.59
N LYS A 56 -9.68 -1.10 -14.34
CA LYS A 56 -10.63 -0.03 -14.04
C LYS A 56 -11.31 -0.27 -12.69
N TYR A 57 -11.31 0.76 -11.83
CA TYR A 57 -11.87 0.72 -10.47
C TYR A 57 -11.22 -0.31 -9.53
N LYS A 58 -10.02 -0.82 -9.87
CA LYS A 58 -9.28 -1.78 -9.07
C LYS A 58 -7.91 -1.23 -8.68
N THR A 59 -7.50 -1.47 -7.44
CA THR A 59 -6.11 -1.32 -7.02
C THR A 59 -5.36 -2.57 -7.45
N THR A 60 -4.45 -2.43 -8.39
CA THR A 60 -3.79 -3.55 -9.05
C THR A 60 -2.33 -3.60 -8.67
N LEU A 61 -1.91 -4.75 -8.13
CA LEU A 61 -0.50 -5.12 -8.11
C LEU A 61 -0.16 -5.78 -9.44
N LEU A 62 0.60 -5.05 -10.27
CA LEU A 62 1.08 -5.56 -11.53
C LEU A 62 2.44 -6.24 -11.34
N VAL A 63 2.55 -7.48 -11.81
CA VAL A 63 3.77 -8.28 -11.80
C VAL A 63 4.47 -8.15 -13.16
N LEU A 64 5.65 -7.52 -13.15
CA LEU A 64 6.40 -7.19 -14.37
C LEU A 64 7.42 -8.26 -14.77
N LYS A 65 7.84 -9.11 -13.82
CA LYS A 65 8.81 -10.18 -14.01
C LYS A 65 8.32 -11.44 -13.34
N GLU A 66 8.65 -12.58 -13.91
CA GLU A 66 8.32 -13.89 -13.36
C GLU A 66 9.59 -14.53 -12.78
N ASN A 67 9.61 -14.76 -11.46
CA ASN A 67 10.61 -15.59 -10.80
C ASN A 67 10.00 -16.24 -9.53
N GLU A 68 10.64 -17.27 -9.00
CA GLU A 68 10.14 -18.01 -7.83
C GLU A 68 9.93 -17.11 -6.59
N LYS A 69 10.87 -16.19 -6.32
CA LYS A 69 10.78 -15.25 -5.20
C LYS A 69 9.56 -14.32 -5.31
N ILE A 70 9.23 -13.87 -6.51
CA ILE A 70 8.09 -13.03 -6.84
C ILE A 70 6.81 -13.82 -6.64
N LEU A 71 6.74 -15.07 -7.11
CA LEU A 71 5.59 -15.94 -6.93
C LEU A 71 5.26 -16.16 -5.45
N ASN A 72 6.27 -16.47 -4.63
CA ASN A 72 6.10 -16.61 -3.18
C ASN A 72 5.65 -15.29 -2.53
N SER A 73 6.15 -14.16 -3.00
CA SER A 73 5.73 -12.84 -2.50
C SER A 73 4.28 -12.53 -2.88
N CYS A 74 3.84 -12.90 -4.09
CA CYS A 74 2.46 -12.73 -4.54
C CYS A 74 1.48 -13.53 -3.68
N ASP A 75 1.83 -14.74 -3.24
CA ASP A 75 0.97 -15.55 -2.36
C ASP A 75 0.74 -14.83 -1.02
N LEU A 76 1.80 -14.31 -0.40
CA LEU A 76 1.71 -13.56 0.86
C LEU A 76 0.89 -12.27 0.73
N ILE A 77 1.10 -11.53 -0.37
CA ILE A 77 0.37 -10.30 -0.62
C ILE A 77 -1.11 -10.58 -0.90
N TYR A 78 -1.40 -11.62 -1.68
CA TYR A 78 -2.77 -12.05 -1.93
C TYR A 78 -3.45 -12.40 -0.61
N ASP A 79 -2.83 -13.22 0.24
CA ASP A 79 -3.41 -13.58 1.54
C ASP A 79 -3.69 -12.38 2.45
N GLN A 80 -2.83 -11.35 2.41
CA GLN A 80 -3.01 -10.14 3.18
C GLN A 80 -4.16 -9.25 2.70
N PHE A 81 -4.42 -9.22 1.38
CA PHE A 81 -5.36 -8.26 0.77
C PHE A 81 -6.54 -8.89 0.04
N LYS A 82 -6.71 -10.22 0.07
CA LYS A 82 -7.79 -10.95 -0.63
C LYS A 82 -9.21 -10.50 -0.26
N ASP A 83 -9.40 -9.99 0.95
CA ASP A 83 -10.70 -9.50 1.42
C ASP A 83 -11.03 -8.08 0.92
N ALA A 84 -10.04 -7.36 0.35
CA ALA A 84 -10.26 -6.04 -0.23
C ALA A 84 -10.93 -6.14 -1.61
N PHE A 85 -12.18 -5.69 -1.71
CA PHE A 85 -12.99 -5.82 -2.93
C PHE A 85 -12.39 -5.18 -4.21
N THR A 86 -11.53 -4.18 -4.05
CA THR A 86 -10.85 -3.50 -5.16
C THR A 86 -9.48 -4.08 -5.48
N PHE A 87 -8.94 -4.99 -4.68
CA PHE A 87 -7.59 -5.49 -4.87
C PHE A 87 -7.55 -6.61 -5.91
N GLN A 88 -6.51 -6.61 -6.74
CA GLN A 88 -6.22 -7.71 -7.65
C GLN A 88 -4.72 -7.78 -7.97
N ILE A 89 -4.27 -8.96 -8.35
CA ILE A 89 -2.93 -9.20 -8.86
C ILE A 89 -3.04 -9.51 -10.35
N VAL A 90 -2.26 -8.82 -11.16
CA VAL A 90 -2.28 -8.95 -12.61
C VAL A 90 -0.86 -9.20 -13.10
N GLY A 91 -0.70 -10.16 -14.01
CA GLY A 91 0.60 -10.45 -14.61
C GLY A 91 0.64 -11.84 -15.24
N ASN A 92 1.74 -12.14 -15.93
CA ASN A 92 1.98 -13.47 -16.47
C ASN A 92 2.49 -14.39 -15.35
N ILE A 93 1.60 -14.80 -14.43
CA ILE A 93 1.92 -15.74 -13.35
C ILE A 93 0.89 -16.86 -13.32
N ASN A 94 1.35 -18.10 -13.15
CA ASN A 94 0.48 -19.28 -13.11
C ASN A 94 -0.14 -19.48 -11.72
N LYS A 95 -1.04 -18.57 -11.32
CA LYS A 95 -1.73 -18.59 -10.01
C LYS A 95 -3.23 -18.38 -10.22
N PRO A 96 -4.10 -19.11 -9.48
CA PRO A 96 -5.55 -19.06 -9.71
C PRO A 96 -6.18 -17.71 -9.34
N TYR A 97 -5.55 -16.95 -8.45
CA TYR A 97 -6.00 -15.63 -8.02
C TYR A 97 -5.53 -14.49 -8.93
N ALA A 98 -4.61 -14.78 -9.85
CA ALA A 98 -3.98 -13.76 -10.68
C ALA A 98 -4.66 -13.69 -12.05
N ILE A 99 -4.82 -12.48 -12.58
CA ILE A 99 -5.35 -12.29 -13.92
C ILE A 99 -4.18 -12.27 -14.91
N PRO A 100 -4.14 -13.19 -15.89
CA PRO A 100 -3.11 -13.19 -16.91
C PRO A 100 -3.14 -11.90 -17.73
N PHE A 101 -2.00 -11.23 -17.84
CA PHE A 101 -1.86 -10.04 -18.66
C PHE A 101 -0.47 -9.96 -19.30
N SER A 102 -0.43 -9.60 -20.58
CA SER A 102 0.82 -9.50 -21.33
C SER A 102 1.59 -8.24 -20.95
N HIS A 103 2.78 -8.46 -20.37
CA HIS A 103 3.70 -7.41 -19.94
C HIS A 103 4.20 -6.49 -21.08
N LYS A 104 3.98 -6.86 -22.35
CA LYS A 104 4.49 -6.09 -23.51
C LYS A 104 3.86 -4.69 -23.59
N ILE A 105 2.59 -4.55 -23.19
CA ILE A 105 1.89 -3.26 -23.13
C ILE A 105 2.48 -2.35 -22.04
N LEU A 106 2.97 -2.95 -20.94
CA LEU A 106 3.49 -2.23 -19.77
C LEU A 106 5.02 -2.13 -19.79
N SER A 107 5.66 -2.55 -20.88
CA SER A 107 7.10 -2.45 -21.06
C SER A 107 7.58 -1.00 -21.20
N SER A 108 6.68 -0.05 -21.46
CA SER A 108 6.91 1.39 -21.38
C SER A 108 7.01 1.91 -19.94
N LEU A 109 6.39 1.23 -18.97
CA LEU A 109 6.53 1.55 -17.53
C LEU A 109 7.87 1.09 -16.95
N LYS A 110 8.77 0.52 -17.76
CA LYS A 110 10.07 -0.01 -17.33
C LYS A 110 11.01 1.11 -16.90
N GLY A 111 10.81 1.59 -15.68
CA GLY A 111 11.91 2.05 -14.85
C GLY A 111 12.78 0.85 -14.46
N GLY A 112 13.78 0.51 -15.29
CA GLY A 112 14.89 -0.37 -14.91
C GLY A 112 14.52 -1.75 -14.33
N ASN A 113 15.03 -2.06 -13.13
CA ASN A 113 14.96 -3.38 -12.50
C ASN A 113 13.62 -3.71 -11.81
N ALA A 114 12.58 -2.89 -12.00
CA ALA A 114 11.27 -3.09 -11.38
C ALA A 114 10.69 -4.48 -11.66
N SER A 115 10.13 -5.09 -10.62
CA SER A 115 9.46 -6.40 -10.63
C SER A 115 7.97 -6.27 -10.34
N PHE A 116 7.56 -5.18 -9.67
CA PHE A 116 6.17 -4.87 -9.37
C PHE A 116 5.84 -3.41 -9.68
N ALA A 117 4.58 -3.14 -9.97
CA ALA A 117 4.01 -1.80 -10.01
C ALA A 117 2.66 -1.75 -9.30
N ILE A 118 2.36 -0.63 -8.64
CA ILE A 118 1.01 -0.38 -8.10
C ILE A 118 0.28 0.55 -9.04
N ILE A 119 -0.91 0.14 -9.46
CA ILE A 119 -1.85 0.95 -10.23
C ILE A 119 -3.08 1.17 -9.35
N ASP A 120 -3.54 2.41 -9.19
CA ASP A 120 -4.73 2.69 -8.40
C ASP A 120 -6.03 2.62 -9.21
N THR A 121 -7.17 2.80 -8.53
CA THR A 121 -8.52 2.76 -9.10
C THR A 121 -8.79 3.77 -10.23
N SER A 122 -7.96 4.81 -10.33
CA SER A 122 -7.99 5.92 -11.30
C SER A 122 -6.96 5.73 -12.42
N LEU A 123 -6.46 4.49 -12.60
CA LEU A 123 -5.52 4.10 -13.64
C LEU A 123 -4.17 4.84 -13.61
N GLN A 124 -3.79 5.42 -12.46
CA GLN A 124 -2.47 6.01 -12.30
C GLN A 124 -1.48 4.99 -11.76
N VAL A 125 -0.28 4.98 -12.34
CA VAL A 125 0.85 4.26 -11.78
C VAL A 125 1.37 5.05 -10.59
N ARG A 126 1.33 4.44 -9.41
CA ARG A 126 1.71 5.07 -8.15
C ARG A 126 3.18 4.90 -7.84
N ASN A 127 3.71 3.69 -7.99
CA ASN A 127 5.11 3.41 -7.76
C ASN A 127 5.56 2.08 -8.40
N LEU A 128 6.87 1.91 -8.50
CA LEU A 128 7.55 0.71 -8.98
C LEU A 128 8.45 0.13 -7.87
N TYR A 129 8.57 -1.18 -7.81
CA TYR A 129 9.32 -1.87 -6.74
C TYR A 129 10.19 -2.99 -7.29
N SER A 130 11.32 -3.21 -6.63
CA SER A 130 12.19 -4.36 -6.87
C SER A 130 11.81 -5.56 -5.98
N THR A 131 12.57 -6.65 -6.07
CA THR A 131 12.46 -7.80 -5.17
C THR A 131 13.30 -7.66 -3.89
N GLU A 132 13.88 -6.50 -3.62
CA GLU A 132 14.62 -6.25 -2.38
C GLU A 132 13.65 -6.17 -1.19
N THR A 133 14.06 -6.69 -0.04
CA THR A 133 13.20 -6.78 1.16
C THR A 133 12.66 -5.42 1.61
N LYS A 134 13.48 -4.36 1.49
CA LYS A 134 13.08 -2.98 1.82
C LYS A 134 11.98 -2.49 0.89
N ASP A 135 12.10 -2.76 -0.41
CA ASP A 135 11.11 -2.37 -1.41
C ASP A 135 9.82 -3.17 -1.29
N LEU A 136 9.90 -4.48 -1.02
CA LEU A 136 8.72 -5.32 -0.78
C LEU A 136 7.94 -4.85 0.45
N LYS A 137 8.63 -4.53 1.55
CA LYS A 137 7.98 -3.97 2.75
C LYS A 137 7.28 -2.66 2.43
N LYS A 138 7.97 -1.74 1.75
CA LYS A 138 7.38 -0.47 1.29
C LYS A 138 6.19 -0.69 0.36
N MET A 139 6.25 -1.66 -0.54
CA MET A 139 5.16 -1.98 -1.46
C MET A 139 3.90 -2.42 -0.72
N VAL A 140 4.03 -3.30 0.26
CA VAL A 140 2.91 -3.74 1.11
C VAL A 140 2.31 -2.56 1.88
N GLU A 141 3.17 -1.72 2.46
CA GLU A 141 2.75 -0.49 3.15
C GLU A 141 1.97 0.46 2.22
N HIS A 142 2.48 0.64 1.00
CA HIS A 142 1.88 1.48 -0.02
C HIS A 142 0.54 0.91 -0.52
N LEU A 143 0.43 -0.40 -0.74
CA LEU A 143 -0.83 -1.06 -1.06
C LEU A 143 -1.89 -0.79 0.01
N ALA A 144 -1.54 -0.92 1.29
CA ALA A 144 -2.46 -0.64 2.39
C ALA A 144 -2.94 0.82 2.45
N ILE A 145 -2.18 1.76 1.86
CA ILE A 145 -2.56 3.18 1.75
C ILE A 145 -3.43 3.42 0.51
N VAL A 146 -3.10 2.82 -0.62
CA VAL A 146 -3.76 3.05 -1.93
C VAL A 146 -5.08 2.32 -2.05
N ILE A 147 -5.21 1.14 -1.42
CA ILE A 147 -6.48 0.40 -1.42
C ILE A 147 -7.57 1.26 -0.75
N PRO A 148 -8.67 1.59 -1.47
CA PRO A 148 -9.77 2.34 -0.89
C PRO A 148 -10.37 1.59 0.29
N ARG A 149 -10.58 2.32 1.39
CA ARG A 149 -11.31 1.78 2.54
C ARG A 149 -12.79 1.76 2.22
N ILE A 150 -13.45 0.62 2.44
CA ILE A 150 -14.92 0.60 2.52
C ILE A 150 -15.27 1.50 3.70
N LYS A 151 -16.05 2.57 3.46
CA LYS A 151 -16.59 3.36 4.56
C LYS A 151 -17.53 2.45 5.35
N GLU A 152 -17.13 2.07 6.56
CA GLU A 152 -18.04 1.43 7.50
C GLU A 152 -19.24 2.36 7.70
N LYS A 153 -20.45 1.80 7.74
CA LYS A 153 -21.67 2.60 7.92
C LYS A 153 -21.51 3.38 9.23
N ASP A 154 -21.58 4.71 9.16
CA ASP A 154 -21.59 5.54 10.36
C ASP A 154 -22.64 5.00 11.33
N ILE A 155 -22.23 4.78 12.58
CA ILE A 155 -23.15 4.42 13.65
C ILE A 155 -24.08 5.61 13.81
N LYS A 156 -25.32 5.48 13.31
CA LYS A 156 -26.39 6.42 13.62
C LYS A 156 -26.68 6.28 15.12
N THR A 157 -26.14 7.17 15.93
CA THR A 157 -26.64 7.38 17.29
C THR A 157 -28.09 7.83 17.19
N LYS A 158 -29.00 7.03 17.77
CA LYS A 158 -30.39 7.43 18.01
C LYS A 158 -30.44 8.47 19.12
#